data_AF-A0A1Q8Z790-F1
#
_entry.id   AF-A0A1Q8Z790-F1
#
_cell.length_a   1.000
_cell.length_b   1.000
_cell.length_c   1.000
_cell.angle_alpha   90.00
_cell.angle_beta   90.00
_cell.angle_gamma   90.00
#
_symmetry.space_group_name_H-M   'P 1'
#
loop_
_entity.id
_entity.type
_entity.pdbx_description
1 polymer ?
#
loop_
_entity_poly.entity_id
_entity_poly.type
_entity_poly.pdbx_seq_one_letter_code
_entity_poly.pdbx_strand_id
1 'polypeptide(L)'
;MTNTATADRQDEKDDKKNGQDNQAGKGSEVTSLAVRSESARTHHIVPLPNNRPITRSLTRYLEVSSLPGGRPISVSSFEVVAYLPGHRPIAATTHKYVTSDTLPGHRPVSVGTLHYDHNNLLPGGRPIASNTDQATSTLIGYLD
;
A
#
# COMPACT_ATOMS: atom_id res chain seq x y z
N MET A 1 -37.80 -14.96 72.59
CA MET A 1 -36.75 -15.39 73.53
C MET A 1 -35.44 -14.77 73.09
N THR A 2 -34.79 -14.09 74.02
CA THR A 2 -33.52 -13.35 73.92
C THR A 2 -32.31 -14.26 73.74
N ASN A 3 -31.26 -13.73 73.08
CA ASN A 3 -29.83 -13.80 73.49
C ASN A 3 -28.98 -13.19 72.35
N THR A 4 -28.36 -12.01 72.48
CA THR A 4 -27.21 -11.54 73.29
C THR A 4 -25.82 -11.86 72.71
N ALA A 5 -25.01 -10.79 72.61
CA ALA A 5 -23.57 -10.70 72.92
C ALA A 5 -22.58 -11.40 71.97
N THR A 6 -21.34 -10.95 71.66
CA THR A 6 -20.43 -9.85 72.08
C THR A 6 -19.13 -10.14 71.27
N ALA A 7 -18.65 -9.26 70.38
CA ALA A 7 -17.62 -8.20 70.53
C ALA A 7 -16.17 -8.58 70.14
N ASP A 8 -15.45 -7.54 69.65
CA ASP A 8 -13.99 -7.32 69.68
C ASP A 8 -13.10 -8.11 68.68
N ARG A 9 -12.06 -7.54 68.01
CA ARG A 9 -11.38 -6.23 68.10
C ARG A 9 -10.31 -6.06 66.97
N GLN A 10 -9.90 -4.80 66.77
CA GLN A 10 -8.60 -4.25 66.27
C GLN A 10 -8.32 -4.19 64.76
N ASP A 11 -7.70 -3.15 64.15
CA ASP A 11 -7.21 -1.80 64.50
C ASP A 11 -6.95 -1.07 63.13
N GLU A 12 -7.42 0.15 62.86
CA GLU A 12 -6.82 1.49 63.11
C GLU A 12 -6.04 2.11 61.92
N LYS A 13 -6.59 3.25 61.39
CA LYS A 13 -5.99 4.44 60.71
C LYS A 13 -5.20 4.24 59.38
N ASP A 14 -5.31 5.10 58.35
CA ASP A 14 -5.16 6.57 58.33
C ASP A 14 -6.03 7.29 57.29
N ASP A 15 -6.64 8.39 57.74
CA ASP A 15 -7.35 9.39 56.94
C ASP A 15 -6.37 10.27 56.14
N LYS A 16 -6.51 10.32 54.81
CA LYS A 16 -5.93 11.41 54.00
C LYS A 16 -6.87 12.62 54.02
N LYS A 17 -6.45 13.68 54.73
CA LYS A 17 -7.02 15.02 54.62
C LYS A 17 -6.21 15.93 53.68
N ASN A 18 -6.95 16.86 53.09
CA ASN A 18 -6.55 18.11 52.43
C ASN A 18 -5.88 18.00 51.05
N GLY A 19 -6.26 18.81 50.06
CA GLY A 19 -7.18 19.93 50.06
C GLY A 19 -7.32 20.51 48.65
N GLN A 20 -8.28 21.45 48.57
CA GLN A 20 -8.63 22.40 47.50
C GLN A 20 -7.43 22.81 46.62
N ASP A 21 -7.61 22.97 45.30
CA ASP A 21 -7.93 24.29 44.75
C ASP A 21 -8.75 24.24 43.45
N ASN A 22 -9.84 25.01 43.44
CA ASN A 22 -10.59 25.41 42.26
C ASN A 22 -10.02 26.73 41.73
N GLN A 23 -9.73 26.83 40.43
CA GLN A 23 -9.83 28.11 39.72
C GLN A 23 -10.53 27.91 38.38
N ALA A 24 -11.65 28.62 38.25
CA ALA A 24 -12.47 28.71 37.07
C ALA A 24 -11.87 29.73 36.08
N GLY A 25 -11.65 29.31 34.84
CA GLY A 25 -11.40 30.18 33.69
C GLY A 25 -12.44 29.91 32.60
N LYS A 26 -13.35 30.87 32.39
CA LYS A 26 -14.37 30.85 31.33
C LYS A 26 -13.74 31.01 29.94
N GLY A 27 -14.09 30.10 29.03
CA GLY A 27 -14.52 30.43 27.66
C GLY A 27 -13.45 30.68 26.60
N SER A 28 -13.03 29.61 25.92
CA SER A 28 -13.04 29.55 24.45
C SER A 28 -12.97 28.09 24.06
N GLU A 29 -14.14 27.50 23.82
CA GLU A 29 -14.31 26.12 23.38
C GLU A 29 -13.78 26.01 21.94
N VAL A 30 -12.48 25.81 21.78
CA VAL A 30 -11.92 25.36 20.51
C VAL A 30 -12.32 23.90 20.36
N THR A 31 -13.41 23.67 19.64
CA THR A 31 -13.81 22.35 19.17
C THR A 31 -12.65 21.82 18.32
N SER A 32 -11.75 21.05 18.94
CA SER A 32 -10.74 20.34 18.21
C SER A 32 -11.46 19.35 17.31
N LEU A 33 -11.27 19.50 16.00
CA LEU A 33 -11.70 18.49 15.04
C LEU A 33 -10.99 17.19 15.44
N ALA A 34 -11.73 16.30 16.10
CA ALA A 34 -11.26 14.96 16.37
C ALA A 34 -11.03 14.30 15.01
N VAL A 35 -9.77 14.21 14.60
CA VAL A 35 -9.37 13.25 13.57
C VAL A 35 -9.70 11.90 14.18
N ARG A 36 -10.83 11.34 13.74
CA ARG A 36 -11.19 9.96 14.03
C ARG A 36 -10.08 9.13 13.40
N SER A 37 -9.05 8.83 14.18
CA SER A 37 -8.05 7.86 13.77
C SER A 37 -8.82 6.57 13.59
N GLU A 38 -9.06 6.18 12.34
CA GLU A 38 -9.23 4.76 12.05
C GLU A 38 -8.11 4.05 12.78
N SER A 39 -8.49 3.20 13.73
CA SER A 39 -7.55 2.47 14.55
C SER A 39 -6.53 1.86 13.61
N ALA A 40 -5.32 2.41 13.61
CA ALA A 40 -4.20 1.83 12.89
C ALA A 40 -4.05 0.45 13.53
N ARG A 41 -4.57 -0.58 12.85
CA ARG A 41 -4.46 -1.97 13.26
C ARG A 41 -2.98 -2.22 13.41
N THR A 42 -2.52 -2.16 14.65
CA THR A 42 -1.12 -2.40 14.97
C THR A 42 -0.97 -3.90 14.87
N HIS A 43 -0.62 -4.36 13.66
CA HIS A 43 -0.27 -5.76 13.47
C HIS A 43 0.90 -6.04 14.41
N HIS A 44 0.65 -6.84 15.44
CA HIS A 44 1.70 -7.31 16.33
C HIS A 44 2.69 -8.11 15.49
N ILE A 45 3.85 -7.53 15.26
CA ILE A 45 4.88 -8.10 14.42
C ILE A 45 5.63 -9.13 15.25
N VAL A 46 5.24 -10.40 15.17
CA VAL A 46 6.01 -11.49 15.77
C VAL A 46 7.32 -11.61 14.98
N PRO A 47 8.50 -11.53 15.63
CA PRO A 47 9.76 -11.73 14.94
C PRO A 47 9.81 -13.13 14.36
N LEU A 48 10.21 -13.25 13.09
CA LEU A 48 10.45 -14.55 12.46
C LEU A 48 11.57 -15.29 13.21
N PRO A 49 11.59 -16.64 13.18
CA PRO A 49 12.69 -17.43 13.73
C PRO A 49 14.04 -16.90 13.26
N ASN A 50 15.01 -16.81 14.17
CA ASN A 50 16.34 -16.24 13.96
C ASN A 50 16.36 -14.75 13.59
N ASN A 51 15.38 -13.96 14.06
CA ASN A 51 15.33 -12.50 13.89
C ASN A 51 15.48 -12.04 12.43
N ARG A 52 14.86 -12.78 11.50
CA ARG A 52 14.91 -12.44 10.09
C ARG A 52 14.31 -11.04 9.86
N PRO A 53 15.04 -10.12 9.18
CA PRO A 53 14.52 -8.79 8.87
C PRO A 53 13.23 -8.88 8.06
N ILE A 54 12.32 -7.97 8.35
CA ILE A 54 11.03 -7.83 7.68
C ILE A 54 10.83 -6.38 7.29
N THR A 55 10.45 -6.17 6.03
CA THR A 55 10.23 -4.85 5.46
C THR A 55 8.73 -4.65 5.25
N ARG A 56 8.25 -3.41 5.45
CA ARG A 56 6.87 -3.06 5.13
C ARG A 56 6.65 -3.11 3.62
N SER A 57 5.61 -3.81 3.19
CA SER A 57 5.18 -3.83 1.78
C SER A 57 4.05 -2.81 1.56
N LEU A 58 4.06 -2.15 0.39
CA LEU A 58 2.97 -1.28 -0.06
C LEU A 58 1.82 -2.07 -0.72
N THR A 59 2.01 -3.37 -0.95
CA THR A 59 1.00 -4.23 -1.59
C THR A 59 -0.19 -4.44 -0.67
N ARG A 60 -1.39 -4.10 -1.16
CA ARG A 60 -2.65 -4.37 -0.45
C ARG A 60 -3.11 -5.79 -0.74
N TYR A 61 -3.44 -6.54 0.30
CA TYR A 61 -4.05 -7.87 0.17
C TYR A 61 -5.53 -7.81 0.53
N LEU A 62 -6.33 -8.68 -0.07
CA LEU A 62 -7.72 -8.85 0.34
C LEU A 62 -7.79 -9.69 1.61
N GLU A 63 -8.69 -9.32 2.54
CA GLU A 63 -8.96 -10.09 3.77
C GLU A 63 -9.87 -11.32 3.54
N VAL A 64 -10.35 -11.53 2.30
CA VAL A 64 -11.23 -12.66 1.93
C VAL A 64 -10.46 -13.95 1.71
N SER A 65 -11.20 -15.07 1.58
CA SER A 65 -10.64 -16.42 1.47
C SER A 65 -9.51 -16.49 0.44
N SER A 66 -8.31 -16.78 0.94
CA SER A 66 -7.14 -17.10 0.13
C SER A 66 -7.46 -18.21 -0.88
N LEU A 67 -6.73 -18.26 -1.99
CA LEU A 67 -6.83 -19.38 -2.92
C LEU A 67 -6.50 -20.71 -2.19
N PRO A 68 -6.95 -21.86 -2.72
CA PRO A 68 -6.59 -23.16 -2.17
C PRO A 68 -5.09 -23.27 -1.86
N GLY A 69 -4.77 -23.73 -0.64
CA GLY A 69 -3.39 -23.75 -0.14
C GLY A 69 -2.92 -22.45 0.53
N GLY A 70 -3.85 -21.57 0.95
CA GLY A 70 -3.50 -20.41 1.78
C GLY A 70 -2.79 -19.29 1.02
N ARG A 71 -2.90 -19.25 -0.32
CA ARG A 71 -2.17 -18.25 -1.12
C ARG A 71 -2.88 -16.89 -1.04
N PRO A 72 -2.20 -15.83 -0.57
CA PRO A 72 -2.80 -14.51 -0.45
C PRO A 72 -3.09 -13.91 -1.82
N ILE A 73 -4.14 -13.08 -1.89
CA ILE A 73 -4.58 -12.40 -3.11
C ILE A 73 -4.27 -10.91 -2.96
N SER A 74 -3.38 -10.38 -3.81
CA SER A 74 -3.09 -8.95 -3.86
C SER A 74 -4.10 -8.19 -4.72
N VAL A 75 -4.44 -6.98 -4.31
CA VAL A 75 -5.26 -6.06 -5.10
C VAL A 75 -4.38 -5.43 -6.19
N SER A 76 -4.91 -5.33 -7.40
CA SER A 76 -4.28 -4.63 -8.52
C SER A 76 -5.22 -3.54 -9.05
N SER A 77 -4.70 -2.60 -9.83
CA SER A 77 -5.46 -1.50 -10.45
C SER A 77 -5.88 -1.81 -11.90
N PHE A 78 -5.87 -3.08 -12.32
CA PHE A 78 -6.29 -3.44 -13.68
C PHE A 78 -7.80 -3.28 -13.82
N GLU A 79 -8.22 -2.54 -14.84
CA GLU A 79 -9.62 -2.42 -15.23
C GLU A 79 -10.00 -3.58 -16.15
N VAL A 80 -11.04 -4.32 -15.79
CA VAL A 80 -11.60 -5.39 -16.63
C VAL A 80 -12.79 -4.83 -17.40
N VAL A 81 -12.70 -4.84 -18.72
CA VAL A 81 -13.72 -4.24 -19.62
C VAL A 81 -14.75 -5.27 -20.07
N ALA A 82 -14.33 -6.52 -20.25
CA ALA A 82 -15.19 -7.59 -20.72
C ALA A 82 -14.70 -8.98 -20.28
N TYR A 83 -15.50 -10.01 -20.52
CA TYR A 83 -15.14 -11.41 -20.31
C TYR A 83 -15.41 -12.23 -21.56
N LEU A 84 -14.45 -13.06 -21.95
CA LEU A 84 -14.63 -14.12 -22.92
C LEU A 84 -15.29 -15.36 -22.25
N PRO A 85 -15.85 -16.28 -23.06
CA PRO A 85 -16.34 -17.56 -22.55
C PRO A 85 -15.30 -18.29 -21.69
N GLY A 86 -15.76 -18.90 -20.59
CA GLY A 86 -14.89 -19.57 -19.63
C GLY A 86 -14.16 -18.64 -18.66
N HIS A 87 -14.77 -17.50 -18.32
CA HIS A 87 -14.28 -16.55 -17.31
C HIS A 87 -12.86 -16.00 -17.59
N ARG A 88 -12.55 -15.75 -18.86
CA ARG A 88 -11.27 -15.16 -19.27
C ARG A 88 -11.44 -13.63 -19.33
N PRO A 89 -10.92 -12.86 -18.35
CA PRO A 89 -11.07 -11.42 -18.34
C PRO A 89 -10.29 -10.76 -19.49
N ILE A 90 -10.89 -9.73 -20.08
CA ILE A 90 -10.24 -8.81 -21.00
C ILE A 90 -9.97 -7.52 -20.22
N ALA A 91 -8.68 -7.21 -20.02
CA ALA A 91 -8.25 -6.00 -19.34
C ALA A 91 -8.15 -4.81 -20.31
N ALA A 92 -8.44 -3.61 -19.82
CA ALA A 92 -8.14 -2.38 -20.53
C ALA A 92 -6.61 -2.26 -20.74
N THR A 93 -6.21 -1.79 -21.92
CA THR A 93 -4.82 -1.52 -22.25
C THR A 93 -4.68 -0.13 -22.84
N THR A 94 -3.59 0.55 -22.51
CA THR A 94 -3.21 1.84 -23.10
C THR A 94 -2.42 1.68 -24.41
N HIS A 95 -2.13 0.44 -24.82
CA HIS A 95 -1.35 0.15 -26.01
C HIS A 95 -2.14 0.48 -27.28
N LYS A 96 -1.51 1.19 -28.21
CA LYS A 96 -2.16 1.63 -29.46
C LYS A 96 -1.69 0.77 -30.63
N TYR A 97 -2.66 0.30 -31.42
CA TYR A 97 -2.41 -0.43 -32.66
C TYR A 97 -2.70 0.48 -33.87
N VAL A 98 -1.88 0.35 -34.91
CA VAL A 98 -2.09 1.03 -36.19
C VAL A 98 -3.06 0.21 -37.05
N THR A 99 -2.82 -1.10 -37.14
CA THR A 99 -3.60 -2.01 -37.97
C THR A 99 -3.34 -3.46 -37.58
N SER A 100 -4.29 -4.34 -37.81
CA SER A 100 -4.11 -5.80 -37.72
C SER A 100 -4.13 -6.50 -39.07
N ASP A 101 -4.68 -5.87 -40.11
CA ASP A 101 -5.10 -6.60 -41.30
C ASP A 101 -4.18 -6.40 -42.50
N THR A 102 -3.16 -5.55 -42.37
CA THR A 102 -2.23 -5.27 -43.47
C THR A 102 -1.22 -6.38 -43.72
N LEU A 103 -0.96 -7.23 -42.71
CA LEU A 103 -0.01 -8.33 -42.83
C LEU A 103 -0.73 -9.67 -42.92
N PRO A 104 -0.23 -10.63 -43.73
CA PRO A 104 -0.78 -11.97 -43.81
C PRO A 104 -0.91 -12.62 -42.44
N GLY A 105 -2.08 -13.20 -42.18
CA GLY A 105 -2.40 -13.83 -40.89
C GLY A 105 -2.81 -12.83 -39.79
N HIS A 106 -3.31 -11.65 -40.16
CA HIS A 106 -3.84 -10.64 -39.24
C HIS A 106 -2.85 -10.24 -38.14
N ARG A 107 -1.59 -10.03 -38.52
CA ARG A 107 -0.52 -9.69 -37.56
C ARG A 107 -0.65 -8.22 -37.14
N PRO A 108 -0.89 -7.91 -35.86
CA PRO A 108 -1.03 -6.54 -35.40
C PRO A 108 0.30 -5.77 -35.48
N VAL A 109 0.20 -4.56 -36.02
CA VAL A 109 1.25 -3.55 -36.06
C VAL A 109 0.91 -2.50 -35.01
N SER A 110 1.79 -2.29 -34.04
CA SER A 110 1.60 -1.32 -32.96
C SER A 110 2.44 -0.06 -33.13
N VAL A 111 2.03 0.98 -32.41
CA VAL A 111 2.79 2.24 -32.34
C VAL A 111 3.90 2.08 -31.31
N GLY A 112 5.15 2.23 -31.74
CA GLY A 112 6.29 2.37 -30.84
C GLY A 112 6.40 3.80 -30.31
N THR A 113 6.94 3.96 -29.10
CA THR A 113 7.27 5.27 -28.52
C THR A 113 8.65 5.78 -28.93
N LEU A 114 9.44 4.95 -29.62
CA LEU A 114 10.82 5.25 -29.99
C LEU A 114 10.86 6.19 -31.20
N HIS A 115 11.64 7.26 -31.09
CA HIS A 115 11.86 8.19 -32.20
C HIS A 115 13.09 7.76 -33.01
N TYR A 116 12.85 7.28 -34.23
CA TYR A 116 13.91 6.86 -35.15
C TYR A 116 14.44 8.04 -35.96
N ASP A 117 15.75 8.08 -36.18
CA ASP A 117 16.36 8.96 -37.18
C ASP A 117 16.13 8.36 -38.58
N HIS A 118 15.52 9.16 -39.45
CA HIS A 118 15.18 8.77 -40.81
C HIS A 118 16.28 9.14 -41.81
N ASN A 119 17.24 9.97 -41.41
CA ASN A 119 18.29 10.48 -42.29
C ASN A 119 19.57 9.65 -42.23
N ASN A 120 19.76 8.86 -41.17
CA ASN A 120 20.93 8.03 -40.98
C ASN A 120 20.52 6.59 -40.62
N LEU A 121 20.71 5.68 -41.57
CA LEU A 121 20.48 4.25 -41.38
C LEU A 121 21.83 3.54 -41.41
N LEU A 122 21.98 2.51 -40.56
CA LEU A 122 23.11 1.60 -40.67
C LEU A 122 23.03 0.81 -42.00
N PRO A 123 24.17 0.28 -42.48
CA PRO A 123 24.18 -0.64 -43.62
C PRO A 123 23.13 -1.75 -43.47
N GLY A 124 22.36 -1.99 -44.52
CA GLY A 124 21.22 -2.92 -44.50
C GLY A 124 19.91 -2.33 -43.96
N GLY A 125 19.78 -1.00 -43.91
CA GLY A 125 18.51 -0.32 -43.59
C GLY A 125 18.11 -0.44 -42.12
N ARG A 126 19.07 -0.63 -41.22
CA ARG A 126 18.80 -0.75 -39.79
C ARG A 126 18.53 0.64 -39.19
N PRO A 127 17.37 0.87 -38.57
CA PRO A 127 17.03 2.17 -38.00
C PRO A 127 17.89 2.49 -36.79
N ILE A 128 18.26 3.77 -36.66
CA ILE A 128 18.95 4.32 -35.50
C ILE A 128 17.94 5.10 -34.67
N ALA A 129 18.04 5.02 -33.35
CA ALA A 129 17.29 5.88 -32.44
C ALA A 129 18.25 6.58 -31.48
N SER A 130 17.85 7.74 -30.96
CA SER A 130 18.65 8.45 -29.97
C SER A 130 18.77 7.65 -28.68
N ASN A 131 19.98 7.64 -28.10
CA ASN A 131 20.26 7.06 -26.77
C ASN A 131 20.30 8.13 -25.67
N THR A 132 19.79 9.34 -25.95
CA THR A 132 19.74 10.46 -25.00
C THR A 132 18.64 10.25 -23.97
N ASP A 133 18.70 9.16 -23.22
CA ASP A 133 17.95 9.00 -21.98
C ASP A 133 18.71 9.74 -20.87
N GLN A 134 17.98 10.48 -20.03
CA GLN A 134 18.48 11.52 -19.11
C GLN A 134 19.50 11.09 -18.02
N ALA A 135 20.02 9.87 -18.06
CA ALA A 135 20.94 9.32 -17.05
C ALA A 135 22.33 8.94 -17.58
N THR A 136 22.54 8.94 -18.90
CA THR A 136 23.81 8.45 -19.47
C THR A 136 24.96 9.44 -19.29
N SER A 137 24.71 10.74 -19.32
CA SER A 137 25.74 11.77 -19.02
C SER A 137 26.23 11.70 -17.58
N THR A 138 25.34 11.31 -16.65
CA THR A 138 25.64 11.19 -15.22
C THR A 138 26.49 9.95 -14.94
N LEU A 139 26.33 8.86 -15.68
CA LEU A 139 26.99 7.59 -15.38
C LEU A 139 28.42 7.48 -15.95
N ILE A 140 28.70 8.13 -17.07
CA ILE A 140 30.02 8.05 -17.75
C ILE A 140 31.11 8.88 -17.02
N GLY A 141 30.73 9.72 -16.06
CA GLY A 141 31.66 10.53 -15.25
C GLY A 141 32.16 9.88 -13.94
N TYR A 142 31.74 8.66 -13.61
CA TYR A 142 32.12 7.96 -12.36
C TYR A 142 33.09 6.78 -12.57
N LEU A 143 33.65 6.61 -13.76
CA LEU A 143 34.73 5.67 -14.01
C LEU A 143 36.07 6.37 -13.76
N ASP A 144 36.62 6.15 -12.57
CA ASP A 144 38.05 6.38 -12.24
C ASP A 144 38.79 5.04 -12.32
#